data_AF-A0A7K4MQ96-F1
#
_entry.id   AF-A0A7K4MQ96-F1
#
_cell.length_a   1.000
_cell.length_b   1.000
_cell.length_c   1.000
_cell.angle_alpha   90.00
_cell.angle_beta   90.00
_cell.angle_gamma   90.00
#
_symmetry.space_group_name_H-M   'P 1'
#
loop_
_entity.id
_entity.type
_entity.pdbx_description
1 polymer ?
#
loop_
_entity_poly.entity_id
_entity_poly.type
_entity_poly.pdbx_seq_one_letter_code
_entity_poly.pdbx_strand_id
1 'polypeptide(L)'
;MTTAVFVFGRFNPPTIGHGKLLNALTATAQREGGKALVYTSSTQDAKKNPLSKNQIFKHMKKMFPKEKKYFQTRSTAKTALEVAVELHGKYDKLVMVVGSDRVADFTSLLNTYNGIKSKHGFYEYKEIDIVSAGERDPDAEGATGMSASKMRDAAVKGDFDTFKSGLPIEMKDKDAKNMFNDVRTGLRLDVVREGMKRRRGIQEPVLSQVDVTSCDLKIDAKELSWRGYDTLNLSTCDEAYEMYDEIVNSISESTFTKPELAYLKESLILVDKCLTIAQAPEEMIKEQDVRDYMQYSGKAIKLLEGVGKRIGIDFNYSFLNDLQVEVAEDVQPKKSFTQFSGEMYGIR
;
A
#
# COMPACT_ATOMS: atom_id res chain seq x y z
N MET A 1 -15.07 -28.77 30.22
CA MET A 1 -13.78 -28.35 29.67
C MET A 1 -14.04 -27.17 28.77
N THR A 2 -13.51 -25.99 29.08
CA THR A 2 -13.70 -24.80 28.22
C THR A 2 -12.61 -24.75 27.15
N THR A 3 -13.01 -24.52 25.89
CA THR A 3 -12.09 -24.61 24.75
C THR A 3 -11.90 -23.26 24.08
N ALA A 4 -10.64 -22.85 23.86
CA ALA A 4 -10.29 -21.76 22.96
C ALA A 4 -9.79 -22.35 21.64
N VAL A 5 -10.39 -21.90 20.54
CA VAL A 5 -9.91 -22.22 19.19
C VAL A 5 -9.39 -20.93 18.58
N PHE A 6 -8.12 -20.91 18.19
CA PHE A 6 -7.51 -19.68 17.69
C PHE A 6 -6.72 -19.88 16.41
N VAL A 7 -6.64 -18.78 15.64
CA VAL A 7 -5.74 -18.63 14.52
C VAL A 7 -4.74 -17.53 14.85
N PHE A 8 -3.48 -17.76 14.51
CA PHE A 8 -2.44 -16.74 14.52
C PHE A 8 -1.79 -16.65 13.15
N GLY A 9 -1.75 -15.44 12.57
CA GLY A 9 -1.20 -15.22 11.24
C GLY A 9 -0.53 -13.86 11.08
N ARG A 10 0.29 -13.71 10.03
CA ARG A 10 0.88 -12.42 9.69
C ARG A 10 -0.13 -11.49 9.02
N PHE A 11 -0.94 -12.04 8.12
CA PHE A 11 -1.96 -11.31 7.35
C PHE A 11 -1.42 -10.00 6.76
N ASN A 12 -0.25 -10.04 6.11
CA ASN A 12 0.45 -8.82 5.70
C ASN A 12 0.85 -8.84 4.21
N PRO A 13 -0.06 -8.46 3.29
CA PRO A 13 -1.47 -8.15 3.53
C PRO A 13 -2.36 -9.38 3.74
N PRO A 14 -3.59 -9.21 4.28
CA PRO A 14 -4.62 -10.25 4.21
C PRO A 14 -4.96 -10.57 2.75
N THR A 15 -5.42 -11.78 2.49
CA THR A 15 -5.77 -12.30 1.15
C THR A 15 -7.02 -13.17 1.25
N ILE A 16 -7.69 -13.43 0.13
CA ILE A 16 -8.83 -14.35 0.02
C ILE A 16 -8.49 -15.75 0.54
N GLY A 17 -7.24 -16.21 0.34
CA GLY A 17 -6.76 -17.49 0.85
C GLY A 17 -6.79 -17.61 2.39
N HIS A 18 -6.73 -16.49 3.11
CA HIS A 18 -6.91 -16.50 4.56
C HIS A 18 -8.36 -16.80 4.97
N GLY A 19 -9.33 -16.62 4.07
CA GLY A 19 -10.72 -16.99 4.31
C GLY A 19 -10.87 -18.48 4.63
N LYS A 20 -10.10 -19.36 3.98
CA LYS A 20 -10.09 -20.80 4.31
C LYS A 20 -9.68 -21.07 5.76
N LEU A 21 -8.66 -20.37 6.24
CA LEU A 21 -8.19 -20.48 7.61
C LEU A 21 -9.25 -19.99 8.61
N LEU A 22 -9.98 -18.93 8.28
CA LEU A 22 -11.09 -18.42 9.10
C LEU A 22 -12.32 -19.35 9.07
N ASN A 23 -12.61 -19.98 7.93
CA ASN A 23 -13.67 -20.99 7.83
C ASN A 23 -13.32 -22.23 8.66
N ALA A 24 -12.09 -22.72 8.58
CA ALA A 24 -11.62 -23.83 9.42
C ALA A 24 -11.66 -23.49 10.91
N LEU A 25 -11.33 -22.26 11.28
CA LEU A 25 -11.47 -21.76 12.65
C LEU A 25 -12.91 -21.84 13.15
N THR A 26 -13.87 -21.33 12.38
CA THR A 26 -15.28 -21.32 12.79
C THR A 26 -15.86 -22.73 12.87
N ALA A 27 -15.56 -23.60 11.89
CA ALA A 27 -15.97 -25.00 11.90
C ALA A 27 -15.37 -25.78 13.08
N THR A 28 -14.08 -25.59 13.36
CA THR A 28 -13.40 -26.25 14.49
C THR A 28 -13.97 -25.76 15.82
N ALA A 29 -14.17 -24.45 15.98
CA ALA A 29 -14.79 -23.88 17.18
C ALA A 29 -16.18 -24.44 17.42
N GLN A 30 -16.99 -24.61 16.37
CA GLN A 30 -18.31 -25.23 16.49
C GLN A 30 -18.23 -26.71 16.90
N ARG A 31 -17.33 -27.50 16.30
CA ARG A 31 -17.14 -28.91 16.61
C ARG A 31 -16.66 -29.14 18.05
N GLU A 32 -15.73 -28.32 18.52
CA GLU A 32 -15.17 -28.41 19.87
C GLU A 32 -16.05 -27.72 20.93
N GLY A 33 -17.18 -27.10 20.54
CA GLY A 33 -17.98 -26.26 21.44
C GLY A 33 -17.20 -25.08 22.05
N GLY A 34 -16.18 -24.60 21.34
CA GLY A 34 -15.19 -23.63 21.82
C GLY A 34 -15.40 -22.21 21.31
N LYS A 35 -14.60 -21.27 21.84
CA LYS A 35 -14.59 -19.86 21.41
C LYS A 35 -13.58 -19.63 20.28
N ALA A 36 -14.06 -19.16 19.13
CA ALA A 36 -13.22 -18.76 18.01
C ALA A 36 -12.53 -17.40 18.23
N LEU A 37 -11.22 -17.33 17.99
CA LEU A 37 -10.39 -16.15 18.21
C LEU A 37 -9.37 -15.96 17.08
N VAL A 38 -9.23 -14.74 16.56
CA VAL A 38 -8.24 -14.43 15.51
C VAL A 38 -7.24 -13.42 16.05
N TYR A 39 -5.97 -13.82 16.02
CA TYR A 39 -4.82 -13.02 16.40
C TYR A 39 -3.92 -12.77 15.19
N THR A 40 -3.23 -11.64 15.20
CA THR A 40 -2.22 -11.34 14.18
C THR A 40 -0.87 -11.10 14.83
N SER A 41 0.19 -11.36 14.08
CA SER A 41 1.51 -10.85 14.45
C SER A 41 1.48 -9.33 14.57
N SER A 42 2.32 -8.80 15.46
CA SER A 42 2.51 -7.34 15.63
C SER A 42 3.84 -6.86 15.01
N THR A 43 4.54 -7.72 14.25
CA THR A 43 5.77 -7.33 13.55
C THR A 43 5.43 -6.40 12.38
N GLN A 44 6.15 -5.29 12.26
CA GLN A 44 6.05 -4.36 11.14
C GLN A 44 7.44 -4.09 10.57
N ASP A 45 7.59 -4.25 9.25
CA ASP A 45 8.81 -3.94 8.52
C ASP A 45 8.49 -3.65 7.04
N ALA A 46 9.36 -2.87 6.39
CA ALA A 46 9.13 -2.37 5.03
C ALA A 46 9.21 -3.42 3.91
N LYS A 47 9.34 -4.71 4.23
CA LYS A 47 9.54 -5.76 3.21
C LYS A 47 8.53 -6.88 3.32
N LYS A 48 8.42 -7.46 4.51
CA LYS A 48 7.60 -8.65 4.78
C LYS A 48 6.32 -8.28 5.52
N ASN A 49 6.34 -7.21 6.31
CA ASN A 49 5.22 -6.83 7.16
C ASN A 49 4.85 -5.34 7.01
N PRO A 50 4.45 -4.87 5.82
CA PRO A 50 4.19 -3.46 5.55
C PRO A 50 3.05 -2.84 6.38
N LEU A 51 2.01 -3.63 6.68
CA LEU A 51 0.84 -3.17 7.43
C LEU A 51 1.05 -3.29 8.94
N SER A 52 0.58 -2.30 9.68
CA SER A 52 0.43 -2.39 11.14
C SER A 52 -0.73 -3.32 11.54
N LYS A 53 -0.73 -3.81 12.78
CA LYS A 53 -1.84 -4.61 13.35
C LYS A 53 -3.21 -3.96 13.16
N ASN A 54 -3.28 -2.64 13.34
CA ASN A 54 -4.53 -1.89 13.18
C ASN A 54 -5.00 -1.87 11.73
N GLN A 55 -4.08 -1.66 10.77
CA GLN A 55 -4.39 -1.73 9.33
C GLN A 55 -4.81 -3.15 8.92
N ILE A 56 -4.11 -4.18 9.40
CA ILE A 56 -4.46 -5.58 9.14
C ILE A 56 -5.91 -5.85 9.56
N PHE A 57 -6.28 -5.55 10.81
CA PHE A 57 -7.64 -5.78 11.27
C PHE A 57 -8.67 -4.84 10.61
N LYS A 58 -8.30 -3.62 10.23
CA LYS A 58 -9.16 -2.72 9.44
C LYS A 58 -9.55 -3.38 8.12
N HIS A 59 -8.57 -3.92 7.39
CA HIS A 59 -8.80 -4.58 6.10
C HIS A 59 -9.50 -5.94 6.24
N MET A 60 -9.09 -6.76 7.21
CA MET A 60 -9.76 -8.05 7.47
C MET A 60 -11.25 -7.86 7.80
N LYS A 61 -11.65 -6.78 8.48
CA LYS A 61 -13.07 -6.49 8.77
C LYS A 61 -13.89 -6.20 7.52
N LYS A 62 -13.25 -5.69 6.47
CA LYS A 62 -13.88 -5.42 5.17
C LYS A 62 -13.95 -6.69 4.33
N MET A 63 -12.89 -7.50 4.34
CA MET A 63 -12.81 -8.76 3.61
C MET A 63 -13.70 -9.86 4.20
N PHE A 64 -13.73 -9.95 5.53
CA PHE A 64 -14.37 -11.05 6.28
C PHE A 64 -15.31 -10.48 7.36
N PRO A 65 -16.42 -9.82 6.93
CA PRO A 65 -17.30 -9.11 7.84
C PRO A 65 -18.03 -10.04 8.83
N LYS A 66 -18.29 -11.30 8.45
CA LYS A 66 -18.95 -12.31 9.30
C LYS A 66 -18.05 -12.73 10.48
N GLU A 67 -16.74 -12.71 10.27
CA GLU A 67 -15.72 -13.15 11.21
C GLU A 67 -15.21 -12.03 12.11
N LYS A 68 -15.58 -10.77 11.83
CA LYS A 68 -15.15 -9.57 12.57
C LYS A 68 -15.26 -9.70 14.09
N LYS A 69 -16.28 -10.39 14.59
CA LYS A 69 -16.52 -10.58 16.04
C LYS A 69 -15.44 -11.43 16.72
N TYR A 70 -14.67 -12.21 15.97
CA TYR A 70 -13.60 -13.06 16.47
C TYR A 70 -12.24 -12.33 16.54
N PHE A 71 -12.12 -11.15 15.94
CA PHE A 71 -10.86 -10.43 15.80
C PHE A 71 -10.41 -9.78 17.11
N GLN A 72 -9.26 -10.20 17.62
CA GLN A 72 -8.71 -9.71 18.89
C GLN A 72 -7.93 -8.41 18.70
N THR A 73 -8.63 -7.34 18.32
CA THR A 73 -8.00 -6.05 17.97
C THR A 73 -7.33 -5.35 19.14
N ARG A 74 -7.73 -5.66 20.38
CA ARG A 74 -7.18 -5.07 21.62
C ARG A 74 -6.09 -5.91 22.27
N SER A 75 -5.85 -7.14 21.80
CA SER A 75 -4.79 -8.00 22.33
C SER A 75 -3.43 -7.33 22.14
N THR A 76 -2.50 -7.57 23.06
CA THR A 76 -1.10 -7.13 22.96
C THR A 76 -0.15 -8.25 22.55
N ALA A 77 -0.64 -9.48 22.43
CA ALA A 77 0.14 -10.65 22.06
C ALA A 77 0.75 -10.48 20.66
N LYS A 78 2.05 -10.78 20.55
CA LYS A 78 2.86 -10.63 19.34
C LYS A 78 3.20 -11.96 18.69
N THR A 79 3.15 -13.05 19.46
CA THR A 79 3.53 -14.42 19.06
C THR A 79 2.45 -15.42 19.44
N ALA A 80 2.44 -16.60 18.81
CA ALA A 80 1.49 -17.66 19.17
C ALA A 80 1.64 -18.14 20.63
N LEU A 81 2.87 -18.13 21.16
CA LEU A 81 3.12 -18.45 22.57
C LEU A 81 2.56 -17.39 23.52
N GLU A 82 2.69 -16.10 23.19
CA GLU A 82 2.04 -15.04 23.97
C GLU A 82 0.51 -15.11 23.91
N VAL A 83 -0.07 -15.60 22.80
CA VAL A 83 -1.51 -15.89 22.73
C VAL A 83 -1.87 -17.03 23.68
N ALA A 84 -1.08 -18.10 23.71
CA ALA A 84 -1.28 -19.20 24.67
C ALA A 84 -1.20 -18.69 26.13
N VAL A 85 -0.31 -17.73 26.44
CA VAL A 85 -0.26 -17.09 27.76
C VAL A 85 -1.48 -16.20 28.01
N GLU A 86 -1.93 -15.40 27.03
CA GLU A 86 -3.10 -14.53 27.18
C GLU A 86 -4.40 -15.33 27.48
N LEU A 87 -4.49 -16.55 26.95
CA LEU A 87 -5.64 -17.43 27.09
C LEU A 87 -5.56 -18.37 28.30
N HIS A 88 -4.37 -18.51 28.90
CA HIS A 88 -4.15 -19.37 30.04
C HIS A 88 -5.01 -18.94 31.25
N GLY A 89 -5.52 -19.93 32.00
CA GLY A 89 -6.43 -19.74 33.13
C GLY A 89 -7.88 -19.41 32.74
N LYS A 90 -8.16 -19.08 31.48
CA LYS A 90 -9.52 -18.85 30.97
C LYS A 90 -10.11 -20.08 30.29
N TYR A 91 -9.25 -20.94 29.75
CA TYR A 91 -9.62 -22.15 29.00
C TYR A 91 -8.82 -23.35 29.48
N ASP A 92 -9.48 -24.51 29.50
CA ASP A 92 -8.85 -25.79 29.81
C ASP A 92 -8.14 -26.41 28.59
N LYS A 93 -8.75 -26.26 27.40
CA LYS A 93 -8.29 -26.79 26.11
C LYS A 93 -7.86 -25.66 25.19
N LEU A 94 -6.71 -25.81 24.55
CA LEU A 94 -6.23 -24.91 23.51
C LEU A 94 -6.20 -25.63 22.17
N VAL A 95 -6.86 -25.06 21.16
CA VAL A 95 -6.83 -25.57 19.79
C VAL A 95 -6.30 -24.49 18.86
N MET A 96 -5.19 -24.77 18.18
CA MET A 96 -4.62 -23.86 17.18
C MET A 96 -4.96 -24.36 15.77
N VAL A 97 -5.57 -23.51 14.95
CA VAL A 97 -5.81 -23.81 13.54
C VAL A 97 -4.72 -23.20 12.68
N VAL A 98 -4.06 -24.02 11.86
CA VAL A 98 -2.89 -23.64 11.05
C VAL A 98 -2.97 -24.21 9.63
N GLY A 99 -2.12 -23.72 8.72
CA GLY A 99 -1.90 -24.36 7.42
C GLY A 99 -1.31 -25.77 7.59
N SER A 100 -1.56 -26.68 6.64
CA SER A 100 -1.09 -28.07 6.70
C SER A 100 0.43 -28.18 6.87
N ASP A 101 1.19 -27.29 6.24
CA ASP A 101 2.64 -27.20 6.29
C ASP A 101 3.21 -26.82 7.68
N ARG A 102 2.37 -26.32 8.60
CA ARG A 102 2.79 -25.77 9.90
C ARG A 102 2.33 -26.59 11.10
N VAL A 103 1.61 -27.69 10.88
CA VAL A 103 1.02 -28.50 11.97
C VAL A 103 2.11 -29.03 12.89
N ALA A 104 3.09 -29.75 12.35
CA ALA A 104 4.16 -30.37 13.14
C ALA A 104 4.97 -29.35 13.96
N ASP A 105 5.31 -28.21 13.34
CA ASP A 105 6.06 -27.12 13.98
C ASP A 105 5.33 -26.58 15.21
N PHE A 106 4.04 -26.24 15.06
CA PHE A 106 3.27 -25.67 16.16
C PHE A 106 2.89 -26.71 17.22
N THR A 107 2.69 -27.97 16.83
CA THR A 107 2.50 -29.06 17.79
C THR A 107 3.70 -29.18 18.71
N SER A 108 4.91 -29.24 18.14
CA SER A 108 6.14 -29.29 18.94
C SER A 108 6.30 -28.03 19.80
N LEU A 109 6.13 -26.84 19.20
CA LEU A 109 6.34 -25.57 19.89
C LEU A 109 5.43 -25.37 21.10
N LEU A 110 4.12 -25.58 20.95
CA LEU A 110 3.15 -25.34 22.03
C LEU A 110 3.20 -26.41 23.12
N ASN A 111 3.49 -27.67 22.77
CA ASN A 111 3.60 -28.72 23.79
C ASN A 111 4.91 -28.63 24.56
N THR A 112 6.03 -28.27 23.91
CA THR A 112 7.33 -28.14 24.57
C THR A 112 7.32 -27.13 25.72
N TYR A 113 6.57 -26.03 25.58
CA TYR A 113 6.50 -24.98 26.60
C TYR A 113 5.27 -25.07 27.51
N ASN A 114 4.42 -26.10 27.37
CA ASN A 114 3.28 -26.29 28.25
C ASN A 114 3.74 -26.62 29.67
N GLY A 115 3.33 -25.82 30.66
CA GLY A 115 3.80 -25.93 32.05
C GLY A 115 5.20 -25.35 32.31
N ILE A 116 5.81 -24.67 31.33
CA ILE A 116 7.17 -24.10 31.46
C ILE A 116 7.11 -22.57 31.41
N LYS A 117 7.65 -21.91 32.43
CA LYS A 117 7.81 -20.44 32.43
C LYS A 117 9.04 -20.03 31.62
N SER A 118 8.84 -19.19 30.61
CA SER A 118 9.90 -18.70 29.71
C SER A 118 9.71 -17.21 29.37
N LYS A 119 10.49 -16.68 28.40
CA LYS A 119 10.45 -15.27 27.98
C LYS A 119 9.07 -14.83 27.48
N HIS A 120 8.29 -15.75 26.91
CA HIS A 120 6.93 -15.49 26.44
C HIS A 120 5.88 -15.48 27.56
N GLY A 121 6.25 -15.85 28.78
CA GLY A 121 5.36 -16.01 29.93
C GLY A 121 5.23 -17.47 30.36
N PHE A 122 4.17 -17.77 31.11
CA PHE A 122 3.80 -19.12 31.54
C PHE A 122 2.40 -19.44 31.03
N TYR A 123 2.23 -20.65 30.51
CA TYR A 123 0.92 -21.21 30.25
C TYR A 123 0.92 -22.71 30.56
N GLU A 124 -0.26 -23.19 30.92
CA GLU A 124 -0.55 -24.60 31.12
C GLU A 124 -1.98 -24.88 30.66
N TYR A 125 -2.15 -25.94 29.87
CA TYR A 125 -3.43 -26.45 29.40
C TYR A 125 -3.51 -27.95 29.66
N LYS A 126 -4.73 -28.45 29.87
CA LYS A 126 -5.00 -29.88 30.00
C LYS A 126 -4.78 -30.61 28.67
N GLU A 127 -5.09 -29.94 27.57
CA GLU A 127 -4.99 -30.48 26.22
C GLU A 127 -4.66 -29.36 25.23
N ILE A 128 -3.72 -29.65 24.31
CA ILE A 128 -3.31 -28.75 23.24
C ILE A 128 -3.40 -29.51 21.91
N ASP A 129 -4.31 -29.07 21.04
CA ASP A 129 -4.50 -29.64 19.71
C ASP A 129 -4.13 -28.65 18.62
N ILE A 130 -3.55 -29.17 17.53
CA ILE A 130 -3.23 -28.39 16.34
C ILE A 130 -4.00 -28.99 15.18
N VAL A 131 -4.93 -28.22 14.63
CA VAL A 131 -5.82 -28.64 13.55
C VAL A 131 -5.38 -27.98 12.23
N SER A 132 -5.28 -28.78 11.18
CA SER A 132 -5.03 -28.27 9.84
C SER A 132 -6.28 -27.62 9.26
N ALA A 133 -6.13 -26.47 8.60
CA ALA A 133 -7.15 -25.89 7.73
C ALA A 133 -7.32 -26.65 6.38
N GLY A 134 -6.62 -27.78 6.21
CA GLY A 134 -6.65 -28.66 5.04
C GLY A 134 -5.77 -28.19 3.88
N GLU A 135 -5.36 -29.14 3.01
CA GLU A 135 -4.65 -28.84 1.76
C GLU A 135 -5.55 -28.10 0.77
N ARG A 136 -4.97 -27.24 -0.09
CA ARG A 136 -5.72 -26.49 -1.10
C ARG A 136 -6.62 -27.43 -1.89
N ASP A 137 -7.91 -27.11 -1.95
CA ASP A 137 -8.81 -27.73 -2.90
C ASP A 137 -8.44 -27.15 -4.29
N PRO A 138 -7.95 -27.95 -5.24
CA PRO A 138 -7.60 -27.48 -6.57
C PRO A 138 -8.82 -26.96 -7.35
N ASP A 139 -10.04 -27.30 -6.94
CA ASP A 139 -11.29 -27.02 -7.66
C ASP A 139 -12.08 -25.80 -7.11
N ALA A 140 -11.58 -25.13 -6.06
CA ALA A 140 -12.20 -23.92 -5.53
C ALA A 140 -11.91 -22.71 -6.44
N GLU A 141 -12.84 -22.42 -7.35
CA GLU A 141 -12.81 -21.24 -8.22
C GLU A 141 -12.57 -19.93 -7.43
N GLY A 142 -11.58 -19.15 -7.88
CA GLY A 142 -11.38 -17.75 -7.47
C GLY A 142 -10.26 -17.48 -6.45
N ALA A 143 -9.72 -18.48 -5.74
CA ALA A 143 -8.69 -18.29 -4.71
C ALA A 143 -7.33 -18.93 -5.04
N THR A 144 -7.22 -19.60 -6.19
CA THR A 144 -6.07 -20.40 -6.59
C THR A 144 -4.91 -19.50 -7.02
N GLY A 145 -4.06 -19.18 -6.05
CA GLY A 145 -2.68 -18.78 -6.33
C GLY A 145 -2.27 -17.43 -5.78
N MET A 146 -3.17 -16.63 -5.20
CA MET A 146 -2.79 -15.35 -4.60
C MET A 146 -2.30 -15.52 -3.16
N SER A 147 -1.07 -15.07 -2.91
CA SER A 147 -0.43 -15.08 -1.60
C SER A 147 -0.13 -13.66 -1.14
N ALA A 148 0.06 -13.45 0.16
CA ALA A 148 0.45 -12.14 0.67
C ALA A 148 1.72 -11.59 -0.02
N SER A 149 2.68 -12.46 -0.34
CA SER A 149 3.87 -12.08 -1.10
C SER A 149 3.54 -11.62 -2.51
N LYS A 150 2.70 -12.35 -3.25
CA LYS A 150 2.27 -11.94 -4.59
C LYS A 150 1.46 -10.64 -4.56
N MET A 151 0.64 -10.41 -3.54
CA MET A 151 -0.05 -9.14 -3.35
C MET A 151 0.90 -7.99 -3.04
N ARG A 152 1.96 -8.21 -2.24
CA ARG A 152 3.02 -7.21 -2.06
C ARG A 152 3.73 -6.92 -3.37
N ASP A 153 4.02 -7.94 -4.18
CA ASP A 153 4.65 -7.78 -5.49
C ASP A 153 3.73 -7.03 -6.48
N ALA A 154 2.43 -7.30 -6.47
CA ALA A 154 1.45 -6.54 -7.25
C ALA A 154 1.40 -5.07 -6.81
N ALA A 155 1.40 -4.82 -5.49
CA ALA A 155 1.52 -3.48 -4.92
C ALA A 155 2.82 -2.78 -5.34
N VAL A 156 3.97 -3.47 -5.35
CA VAL A 156 5.26 -2.98 -5.88
C VAL A 156 5.14 -2.56 -7.33
N LYS A 157 4.49 -3.37 -8.15
CA LYS A 157 4.38 -3.16 -9.59
C LYS A 157 3.37 -2.07 -9.95
N GLY A 158 2.45 -1.71 -9.06
CA GLY A 158 1.32 -0.83 -9.41
C GLY A 158 0.16 -1.59 -10.04
N ASP A 159 0.17 -2.91 -9.95
CA ASP A 159 -0.79 -3.80 -10.60
C ASP A 159 -2.00 -4.01 -9.66
N PHE A 160 -2.97 -3.11 -9.76
CA PHE A 160 -4.15 -3.13 -8.91
C PHE A 160 -5.08 -4.31 -9.25
N ASP A 161 -5.19 -4.70 -10.52
CA ASP A 161 -6.09 -5.79 -10.93
C ASP A 161 -5.62 -7.14 -10.39
N THR A 162 -4.32 -7.42 -10.51
CA THR A 162 -3.72 -8.59 -9.86
C THR A 162 -3.90 -8.52 -8.35
N PHE A 163 -3.70 -7.35 -7.73
CA PHE A 163 -3.93 -7.21 -6.29
C PHE A 163 -5.39 -7.50 -5.90
N LYS A 164 -6.34 -6.97 -6.66
CA LYS A 164 -7.79 -7.11 -6.44
C LYS A 164 -8.24 -8.56 -6.59
N SER A 165 -7.66 -9.33 -7.51
CA SER A 165 -7.91 -10.78 -7.63
C SER A 165 -7.54 -11.58 -6.36
N GLY A 166 -6.71 -10.98 -5.48
CA GLY A 166 -6.38 -11.54 -4.17
C GLY A 166 -7.39 -11.27 -3.07
N LEU A 167 -8.46 -10.54 -3.36
CA LEU A 167 -9.46 -10.09 -2.39
C LEU A 167 -10.81 -10.78 -2.66
N PRO A 168 -11.66 -10.96 -1.63
CA PRO A 168 -13.03 -11.40 -1.82
C PRO A 168 -13.78 -10.47 -2.79
N ILE A 169 -14.61 -11.04 -3.66
CA ILE A 169 -15.40 -10.32 -4.67
C ILE A 169 -16.34 -9.30 -4.00
N GLU A 170 -16.77 -9.60 -2.76
CA GLU A 170 -17.66 -8.76 -1.97
C GLU A 170 -16.97 -7.51 -1.41
N MET A 171 -15.64 -7.43 -1.47
CA MET A 171 -14.89 -6.26 -1.02
C MET A 171 -15.03 -5.12 -2.04
N LYS A 172 -15.59 -3.99 -1.59
CA LYS A 172 -15.77 -2.79 -2.43
C LYS A 172 -14.45 -2.30 -3.00
N ASP A 173 -14.45 -1.89 -4.26
CA ASP A 173 -13.28 -1.32 -4.96
C ASP A 173 -12.58 -0.20 -4.18
N LYS A 174 -13.35 0.69 -3.53
CA LYS A 174 -12.78 1.74 -2.67
C LYS A 174 -11.97 1.15 -1.51
N ASP A 175 -12.48 0.12 -0.85
CA ASP A 175 -11.78 -0.53 0.26
C ASP A 175 -10.55 -1.31 -0.27
N ALA A 176 -10.65 -1.95 -1.43
CA ALA A 176 -9.54 -2.63 -2.10
C ALA A 176 -8.40 -1.66 -2.48
N LYS A 177 -8.73 -0.50 -3.06
CA LYS A 177 -7.76 0.56 -3.38
C LYS A 177 -7.09 1.12 -2.13
N ASN A 178 -7.86 1.35 -1.06
CA ASN A 178 -7.30 1.78 0.23
C ASN A 178 -6.28 0.76 0.77
N MET A 179 -6.60 -0.52 0.67
CA MET A 179 -5.71 -1.60 1.11
C MET A 179 -4.45 -1.69 0.25
N PHE A 180 -4.58 -1.57 -1.07
CA PHE A 180 -3.47 -1.50 -2.00
C PHE A 180 -2.50 -0.37 -1.63
N ASN A 181 -3.03 0.83 -1.38
CA ASN A 181 -2.24 1.99 -0.99
C ASN A 181 -1.58 1.82 0.38
N ASP A 182 -2.31 1.33 1.39
CA ASP A 182 -1.76 1.02 2.72
C ASP A 182 -0.56 0.04 2.62
N VAL A 183 -0.64 -0.96 1.73
CA VAL A 183 0.47 -1.91 1.49
C VAL A 183 1.64 -1.20 0.82
N ARG A 184 1.39 -0.32 -0.14
CA ARG A 184 2.46 0.42 -0.85
C ARG A 184 3.23 1.35 0.08
N THR A 185 2.50 2.13 0.88
CA THR A 185 3.07 2.99 1.92
C THR A 185 3.87 2.16 2.93
N GLY A 186 3.30 1.05 3.40
CA GLY A 186 3.96 0.17 4.36
C GLY A 186 5.23 -0.50 3.81
N LEU A 187 5.29 -0.78 2.51
CA LEU A 187 6.46 -1.34 1.83
C LEU A 187 7.55 -0.30 1.55
N ARG A 188 7.29 0.99 1.88
CA ARG A 188 8.18 2.11 1.55
C ARG A 188 8.58 2.05 0.07
N LEU A 189 7.62 1.77 -0.81
CA LEU A 189 7.88 1.66 -2.25
C LEU A 189 8.33 2.98 -2.87
N ASP A 190 8.15 4.07 -2.13
CA ASP A 190 8.71 5.40 -2.35
C ASP A 190 10.26 5.39 -2.25
N VAL A 191 10.88 4.34 -1.68
CA VAL A 191 12.34 4.16 -1.58
C VAL A 191 12.88 3.08 -2.53
N VAL A 192 12.04 2.13 -2.98
CA VAL A 192 12.49 0.91 -3.70
C VAL A 192 12.12 0.90 -5.19
N ARG A 193 11.03 1.58 -5.59
CA ARG A 193 10.57 1.65 -6.99
C ARG A 193 11.39 2.66 -7.81
N GLU A 194 11.88 3.73 -7.18
CA GLU A 194 12.86 4.69 -7.72
C GLU A 194 14.23 4.04 -8.04
N GLY A 195 14.69 3.08 -7.21
CA GLY A 195 16.01 2.46 -7.37
C GLY A 195 16.11 1.37 -8.45
N MET A 196 14.99 0.77 -8.86
CA MET A 196 14.96 -0.37 -9.79
C MET A 196 14.53 -0.01 -11.23
N LYS A 197 13.64 0.98 -11.43
CA LYS A 197 13.25 1.44 -12.78
C LYS A 197 14.38 2.22 -13.49
N ARG A 198 15.22 2.94 -12.74
CA ARG A 198 16.40 3.69 -13.24
C ARG A 198 17.55 2.82 -13.78
N ARG A 199 17.55 1.50 -13.55
CA ARG A 199 18.70 0.62 -13.88
C ARG A 199 18.55 -0.22 -15.16
N ARG A 200 17.39 -0.25 -15.82
CA ARG A 200 17.17 -1.20 -16.93
C ARG A 200 16.60 -0.64 -18.22
N GLY A 201 16.18 0.61 -18.32
CA GLY A 201 15.93 1.29 -19.61
C GLY A 201 15.04 0.53 -20.63
N ILE A 202 14.14 -0.34 -20.19
CA ILE A 202 13.37 -1.22 -21.07
C ILE A 202 11.88 -1.06 -20.75
N GLN A 203 11.21 -0.38 -21.67
CA GLN A 203 9.80 -0.44 -22.04
C GLN A 203 8.74 0.39 -21.29
N GLU A 204 8.08 1.24 -22.09
CA GLU A 204 6.70 1.72 -22.00
C GLU A 204 5.70 0.54 -22.06
N PRO A 205 4.59 0.57 -21.30
CA PRO A 205 3.29 0.24 -21.96
C PRO A 205 2.04 0.92 -21.35
N VAL A 206 1.13 1.48 -22.16
CA VAL A 206 -0.09 0.91 -22.82
C VAL A 206 -1.39 1.18 -22.06
N LEU A 207 -2.25 1.97 -22.72
CA LEU A 207 -3.65 2.27 -22.41
C LEU A 207 -4.61 1.07 -22.59
N SER A 208 -5.66 0.96 -21.76
CA SER A 208 -7.05 0.53 -22.08
C SER A 208 -7.89 0.50 -20.78
N GLN A 209 -8.90 1.36 -20.56
CA GLN A 209 -10.27 1.44 -21.10
C GLN A 209 -11.23 0.34 -20.62
N VAL A 210 -12.32 0.70 -19.88
CA VAL A 210 -13.68 0.12 -19.99
C VAL A 210 -14.77 1.12 -19.49
N ASP A 211 -15.45 1.86 -20.40
CA ASP A 211 -16.84 1.68 -20.91
C ASP A 211 -18.02 1.29 -19.96
N VAL A 212 -19.30 1.74 -20.04
CA VAL A 212 -20.13 2.71 -20.82
C VAL A 212 -21.46 2.98 -20.06
N THR A 213 -22.13 4.12 -20.32
CA THR A 213 -23.59 4.39 -20.56
C THR A 213 -24.01 5.71 -19.89
N SER A 214 -24.69 6.69 -20.49
CA SER A 214 -25.38 6.84 -21.77
C SER A 214 -25.42 8.34 -22.17
N CYS A 215 -25.13 8.59 -23.44
CA CYS A 215 -25.36 9.75 -24.32
C CYS A 215 -25.51 11.18 -23.75
N ASP A 216 -24.62 12.02 -24.28
CA ASP A 216 -24.59 13.48 -24.30
C ASP A 216 -24.33 14.16 -22.96
N LEU A 217 -23.05 14.31 -22.58
CA LEU A 217 -22.49 15.48 -21.89
C LEU A 217 -20.95 15.35 -21.72
N LYS A 218 -20.30 16.50 -21.60
CA LYS A 218 -18.88 16.79 -21.81
C LYS A 218 -17.97 16.28 -20.67
N ILE A 219 -16.75 15.88 -21.05
CA ILE A 219 -15.46 15.80 -20.32
C ILE A 219 -15.54 16.09 -18.81
N ASP A 220 -15.32 15.06 -17.97
CA ASP A 220 -15.05 15.22 -16.53
C ASP A 220 -13.69 14.58 -16.24
N ALA A 221 -12.64 15.39 -16.38
CA ALA A 221 -11.24 15.00 -16.14
C ALA A 221 -10.95 14.92 -14.63
N LYS A 222 -10.08 14.00 -14.23
CA LYS A 222 -9.75 13.73 -12.81
C LYS A 222 -8.88 14.86 -12.24
N GLU A 223 -9.50 15.95 -11.82
CA GLU A 223 -8.80 17.06 -11.16
C GLU A 223 -8.54 16.79 -9.66
N LEU A 224 -7.46 17.39 -9.14
CA LEU A 224 -7.01 17.26 -7.74
C LEU A 224 -7.52 18.44 -6.91
N SER A 225 -8.27 18.14 -5.84
CA SER A 225 -8.74 19.14 -4.86
C SER A 225 -7.90 19.11 -3.59
N TRP A 226 -7.20 20.21 -3.27
CA TRP A 226 -6.38 20.28 -2.06
C TRP A 226 -6.37 21.65 -1.36
N ARG A 227 -6.64 21.63 -0.05
CA ARG A 227 -6.70 22.80 0.85
C ARG A 227 -7.50 23.99 0.28
N GLY A 228 -8.61 23.70 -0.41
CA GLY A 228 -9.50 24.69 -1.01
C GLY A 228 -8.99 25.30 -2.32
N TYR A 229 -8.15 24.57 -3.06
CA TYR A 229 -7.83 24.84 -4.45
C TYR A 229 -8.14 23.57 -5.26
N ASP A 230 -8.93 23.72 -6.33
CA ASP A 230 -9.25 22.67 -7.27
C ASP A 230 -8.45 22.93 -8.53
N THR A 231 -7.65 21.96 -8.94
CA THR A 231 -6.87 22.11 -10.18
C THR A 231 -7.77 22.06 -11.40
N LEU A 232 -7.30 22.63 -12.50
CA LEU A 232 -8.03 22.63 -13.77
C LEU A 232 -7.29 21.89 -14.88
N ASN A 233 -5.96 21.89 -14.81
CA ASN A 233 -5.10 21.32 -15.83
C ASN A 233 -4.02 20.42 -15.22
N LEU A 234 -4.10 20.08 -13.94
CA LEU A 234 -3.08 19.23 -13.32
C LEU A 234 -3.05 17.84 -13.97
N SER A 235 -4.23 17.34 -14.32
CA SER A 235 -4.38 16.05 -14.99
C SER A 235 -3.78 15.99 -16.40
N THR A 236 -3.35 17.11 -16.97
CA THR A 236 -2.72 17.15 -18.30
C THR A 236 -1.22 16.86 -18.26
N CYS A 237 -0.62 16.75 -17.07
CA CYS A 237 0.74 16.29 -16.87
C CYS A 237 0.76 15.20 -15.80
N ASP A 238 0.98 13.96 -16.23
CA ASP A 238 0.98 12.79 -15.35
C ASP A 238 2.04 12.93 -14.25
N GLU A 239 3.21 13.50 -14.54
CA GLU A 239 4.27 13.73 -13.56
C GLU A 239 3.87 14.74 -12.49
N ALA A 240 3.19 15.82 -12.88
CA ALA A 240 2.68 16.82 -11.95
C ALA A 240 1.55 16.23 -11.10
N TYR A 241 0.61 15.52 -11.73
CA TYR A 241 -0.50 14.88 -11.05
C TYR A 241 -0.01 13.82 -10.06
N GLU A 242 0.90 12.93 -10.46
CA GLU A 242 1.46 11.91 -9.57
C GLU A 242 2.23 12.54 -8.42
N MET A 243 3.06 13.56 -8.67
CA MET A 243 3.80 14.25 -7.62
C MET A 243 2.84 14.87 -6.59
N TYR A 244 1.81 15.59 -7.03
CA TYR A 244 0.88 16.25 -6.11
C TYR A 244 -0.13 15.29 -5.49
N ASP A 245 -0.59 14.26 -6.20
CA ASP A 245 -1.42 13.20 -5.63
C ASP A 245 -0.64 12.44 -4.54
N GLU A 246 0.64 12.17 -4.75
CA GLU A 246 1.52 11.60 -3.73
C GLU A 246 1.68 12.56 -2.56
N ILE A 247 1.96 13.84 -2.78
CA ILE A 247 2.02 14.87 -1.72
C ILE A 247 0.70 14.88 -0.94
N VAL A 248 -0.46 14.88 -1.60
CA VAL A 248 -1.76 14.96 -0.92
C VAL A 248 -2.10 13.68 -0.16
N ASN A 249 -1.78 12.51 -0.71
CA ASN A 249 -2.20 11.21 -0.16
C ASN A 249 -1.19 10.58 0.81
N SER A 250 0.10 10.91 0.71
CA SER A 250 1.16 10.35 1.57
C SER A 250 1.45 11.20 2.81
N ILE A 251 1.05 12.47 2.81
CA ILE A 251 1.44 13.43 3.84
C ILE A 251 0.37 13.52 4.93
N SER A 252 0.60 12.88 6.07
CA SER A 252 -0.16 13.22 7.28
C SER A 252 0.12 14.67 7.67
N GLU A 253 -0.91 15.46 7.98
CA GLU A 253 -0.79 16.88 8.35
C GLU A 253 0.23 17.15 9.49
N SER A 254 0.58 16.13 10.29
CA SER A 254 1.58 16.19 11.36
C SER A 254 3.05 16.24 10.90
N THR A 255 3.34 15.99 9.63
CA THR A 255 4.73 15.93 9.10
C THR A 255 5.24 17.30 8.66
N PHE A 256 4.35 18.25 8.37
CA PHE A 256 4.69 19.56 7.82
C PHE A 256 4.24 20.68 8.74
N THR A 257 5.08 21.70 8.86
CA THR A 257 4.71 22.95 9.51
C THR A 257 3.68 23.69 8.67
N LYS A 258 2.90 24.58 9.31
CA LYS A 258 1.91 25.42 8.62
C LYS A 258 2.51 26.21 7.42
N PRO A 259 3.74 26.77 7.51
CA PRO A 259 4.39 27.39 6.36
C PRO A 259 4.69 26.43 5.22
N GLU A 260 5.14 25.20 5.49
CA GLU A 260 5.46 24.24 4.43
C GLU A 260 4.20 23.76 3.69
N LEU A 261 3.10 23.55 4.43
CA LEU A 261 1.79 23.28 3.82
C LEU A 261 1.26 24.48 3.00
N ALA A 262 1.69 25.70 3.31
CA ALA A 262 1.36 26.88 2.51
C ALA A 262 2.23 26.94 1.25
N TYR A 263 3.52 26.64 1.35
CA TYR A 263 4.45 26.59 0.22
C TYR A 263 4.10 25.49 -0.78
N LEU A 264 3.71 24.30 -0.32
CA LEU A 264 3.23 23.23 -1.19
C LEU A 264 1.91 23.59 -1.88
N LYS A 265 1.01 24.29 -1.18
CA LYS A 265 -0.24 24.77 -1.80
C LYS A 265 0.06 25.81 -2.87
N GLU A 266 0.96 26.74 -2.56
CA GLU A 266 1.37 27.77 -3.50
C GLU A 266 2.09 27.17 -4.72
N SER A 267 2.93 26.16 -4.54
CA SER A 267 3.54 25.45 -5.66
C SER A 267 2.51 24.72 -6.52
N LEU A 268 1.48 24.07 -5.92
CA LEU A 268 0.39 23.42 -6.65
C LEU A 268 -0.33 24.40 -7.59
N ILE A 269 -0.67 25.58 -7.08
CA ILE A 269 -1.33 26.64 -7.87
C ILE A 269 -0.43 27.12 -9.01
N LEU A 270 0.86 27.32 -8.74
CA LEU A 270 1.80 27.79 -9.75
C LEU A 270 2.02 26.74 -10.85
N VAL A 271 2.06 25.45 -10.48
CA VAL A 271 2.18 24.34 -11.44
C VAL A 271 0.92 24.24 -12.31
N ASP A 272 -0.27 24.30 -11.72
CA ASP A 272 -1.54 24.27 -12.47
C ASP A 272 -1.66 25.45 -13.45
N LYS A 273 -1.13 26.63 -13.10
CA LYS A 273 -1.01 27.77 -14.01
C LYS A 273 -0.01 27.53 -15.13
N CYS A 274 1.16 26.95 -14.85
CA CYS A 274 2.12 26.55 -15.89
C CYS A 274 1.46 25.59 -16.88
N LEU A 275 0.72 24.60 -16.39
CA LEU A 275 0.01 23.63 -17.22
C LEU A 275 -1.08 24.28 -18.06
N THR A 276 -1.80 25.26 -17.49
CA THR A 276 -2.78 26.05 -18.23
C THR A 276 -2.15 26.77 -19.44
N ILE A 277 -0.95 27.33 -19.27
CA ILE A 277 -0.21 27.99 -20.36
C ILE A 277 0.29 26.95 -21.37
N ALA A 278 0.85 25.83 -20.89
CA ALA A 278 1.38 24.77 -21.76
C ALA A 278 0.30 24.04 -22.59
N GLN A 279 -0.95 24.02 -22.12
CA GLN A 279 -2.09 23.45 -22.86
C GLN A 279 -2.73 24.43 -23.85
N ALA A 280 -2.32 25.71 -23.85
CA ALA A 280 -2.81 26.66 -24.84
C ALA A 280 -2.24 26.33 -26.23
N PRO A 281 -3.02 26.49 -27.31
CA PRO A 281 -2.48 26.36 -28.66
C PRO A 281 -1.31 27.31 -28.89
N GLU A 282 -0.24 26.86 -29.56
CA GLU A 282 0.98 27.64 -29.79
C GLU A 282 0.70 29.04 -30.38
N GLU A 283 -0.25 29.14 -31.32
CA GLU A 283 -0.66 30.40 -31.97
C GLU A 283 -1.29 31.42 -30.98
N MET A 284 -1.72 30.97 -29.80
CA MET A 284 -2.33 31.78 -28.76
C MET A 284 -1.38 32.17 -27.63
N ILE A 285 -0.19 31.54 -27.56
CA ILE A 285 0.83 31.82 -26.54
C ILE A 285 1.54 33.13 -26.90
N LYS A 286 1.47 34.13 -26.01
CA LYS A 286 2.11 35.42 -26.20
C LYS A 286 3.43 35.47 -25.44
N GLU A 287 4.30 36.43 -25.80
CA GLU A 287 5.54 36.68 -25.05
C GLU A 287 5.32 36.87 -23.55
N GLN A 288 4.18 37.43 -23.15
CA GLN A 288 3.84 37.59 -21.74
C GLN A 288 3.55 36.25 -21.06
N ASP A 289 2.90 35.31 -21.75
CA ASP A 289 2.61 33.98 -21.22
C ASP A 289 3.90 33.18 -21.04
N VAL A 290 4.86 33.35 -21.94
CA VAL A 290 6.22 32.78 -21.79
C VAL A 290 6.92 33.35 -20.56
N ARG A 291 6.88 34.67 -20.36
CA ARG A 291 7.48 35.32 -19.17
C ARG A 291 6.80 34.86 -17.88
N ASP A 292 5.48 34.77 -17.89
CA ASP A 292 4.67 34.30 -16.78
C ASP A 292 5.00 32.84 -16.43
N TYR A 293 5.10 31.97 -17.44
CA TYR A 293 5.53 30.58 -17.27
C TYR A 293 6.89 30.50 -16.58
N MET A 294 7.89 31.25 -17.07
CA MET A 294 9.24 31.29 -16.48
C MET A 294 9.23 31.74 -15.00
N GLN A 295 8.36 32.70 -14.68
CA GLN A 295 8.22 33.19 -13.32
C GLN A 295 7.52 32.16 -12.41
N TYR A 296 6.44 31.55 -12.89
CA TYR A 296 5.66 30.57 -12.14
C TYR A 296 6.48 29.29 -11.91
N SER A 297 7.12 28.75 -12.95
CA SER A 297 7.96 27.56 -12.86
C SER A 297 9.13 27.79 -11.91
N GLY A 298 9.87 28.89 -12.07
CA GLY A 298 11.01 29.22 -11.22
C GLY A 298 10.62 29.43 -9.75
N LYS A 299 9.43 29.98 -9.48
CA LYS A 299 8.92 30.14 -8.11
C LYS A 299 8.44 28.80 -7.53
N ALA A 300 7.72 27.98 -8.31
CA ALA A 300 7.29 26.65 -7.90
C ALA A 300 8.48 25.78 -7.51
N ILE A 301 9.53 25.75 -8.35
CA ILE A 301 10.78 25.01 -8.09
C ILE A 301 11.41 25.46 -6.78
N LYS A 302 11.56 26.77 -6.54
CA LYS A 302 12.14 27.28 -5.29
C LYS A 302 11.35 26.87 -4.04
N LEU A 303 10.01 26.87 -4.13
CA LEU A 303 9.15 26.44 -3.03
C LEU A 303 9.29 24.94 -2.77
N LEU A 304 9.27 24.12 -3.83
CA LEU A 304 9.46 22.67 -3.75
C LEU A 304 10.84 22.33 -3.20
N GLU A 305 11.91 22.93 -3.71
CA GLU A 305 13.27 22.75 -3.18
C GLU A 305 13.38 23.16 -1.71
N GLY A 306 12.77 24.30 -1.34
CA GLY A 306 12.81 24.83 0.02
C GLY A 306 12.14 23.90 1.02
N VAL A 307 10.97 23.36 0.66
CA VAL A 307 10.25 22.36 1.46
C VAL A 307 11.04 21.04 1.48
N GLY A 308 11.46 20.57 0.31
CA GLY A 308 12.19 19.32 0.13
C GLY A 308 13.49 19.24 0.94
N LYS A 309 14.32 20.29 0.90
CA LYS A 309 15.56 20.39 1.69
C LYS A 309 15.33 20.29 3.20
N ARG A 310 14.21 20.84 3.70
CA ARG A 310 13.90 20.78 5.14
C ARG A 310 13.44 19.39 5.59
N ILE A 311 12.65 18.73 4.76
CA ILE A 311 12.05 17.42 5.10
C ILE A 311 12.90 16.23 4.63
N GLY A 312 13.96 16.49 3.85
CA GLY A 312 14.84 15.46 3.29
C GLY A 312 14.23 14.69 2.13
N ILE A 313 13.35 15.32 1.34
CA ILE A 313 12.70 14.74 0.15
C ILE A 313 13.08 15.58 -1.07
N ASP A 314 13.41 14.93 -2.18
CA ASP A 314 13.67 15.60 -3.46
C ASP A 314 12.44 15.45 -4.36
N PHE A 315 11.67 16.53 -4.53
CA PHE A 315 10.49 16.51 -5.38
C PHE A 315 10.90 16.53 -6.85
N ASN A 316 10.32 15.66 -7.68
CA ASN A 316 10.61 15.68 -9.10
C ASN A 316 9.79 16.77 -9.82
N TYR A 317 10.43 17.91 -10.09
CA TYR A 317 9.85 19.02 -10.86
C TYR A 317 10.48 19.17 -12.25
N SER A 318 11.12 18.12 -12.80
CA SER A 318 11.78 18.18 -14.11
C SER A 318 10.81 18.54 -15.24
N PHE A 319 9.55 18.07 -15.15
CA PHE A 319 8.48 18.34 -16.10
C PHE A 319 8.27 19.84 -16.35
N LEU A 320 8.52 20.70 -15.34
CA LEU A 320 8.41 22.14 -15.51
C LEU A 320 9.45 22.71 -16.49
N ASN A 321 10.65 22.12 -16.54
CA ASN A 321 11.69 22.51 -17.48
C ASN A 321 11.42 21.96 -18.87
N ASP A 322 10.87 20.75 -18.97
CA ASP A 322 10.54 20.13 -20.26
C ASP A 322 9.42 20.91 -20.96
N LEU A 323 8.34 21.18 -20.24
CA LEU A 323 7.24 22.07 -20.69
C LEU A 323 7.70 23.51 -20.96
N GLN A 324 8.78 23.97 -20.31
CA GLN A 324 9.34 25.29 -20.60
C GLN A 324 9.92 25.37 -22.00
N VAL A 325 10.49 24.28 -22.50
CA VAL A 325 11.06 24.19 -23.86
C VAL A 325 9.93 24.18 -24.89
N GLU A 326 8.79 23.58 -24.55
CA GLU A 326 7.60 23.57 -25.41
C GLU A 326 6.93 24.95 -25.47
N VAL A 327 6.93 25.70 -24.36
CA VAL A 327 6.34 27.06 -24.30
C VAL A 327 7.28 28.14 -24.86
N ALA A 328 8.59 27.90 -24.90
CA ALA A 328 9.58 28.87 -25.36
C ALA A 328 10.53 28.25 -26.39
N GLU A 329 10.34 28.56 -27.68
CA GLU A 329 11.12 28.03 -28.82
C GLU A 329 12.66 28.26 -28.71
N ASP A 330 13.15 29.09 -27.78
CA ASP A 330 14.53 29.60 -27.76
C ASP A 330 15.29 29.53 -26.41
N VAL A 331 14.90 28.67 -25.46
CA VAL A 331 15.62 28.58 -24.16
C VAL A 331 16.52 27.34 -24.07
N GLN A 332 17.84 27.55 -24.03
CA GLN A 332 18.78 26.46 -23.72
C GLN A 332 18.54 25.93 -22.29
N PRO A 333 18.36 24.60 -22.11
CA PRO A 333 18.14 24.01 -20.80
C PRO A 333 19.35 24.24 -19.91
N LYS A 334 19.13 24.68 -18.67
CA LYS A 334 20.16 24.65 -17.62
C LYS A 334 20.44 23.19 -17.26
N LYS A 335 21.38 22.58 -17.98
CA LYS A 335 21.88 21.22 -17.70
C LYS A 335 22.35 21.14 -16.24
N SER A 336 21.72 20.29 -15.43
CA SER A 336 22.32 19.79 -14.21
C SER A 336 23.37 18.74 -14.59
N PHE A 337 24.63 19.07 -14.35
CA PHE A 337 25.76 18.19 -14.61
C PHE A 337 25.82 17.09 -13.54
N THR A 338 25.71 15.82 -13.94
CA THR A 338 26.49 14.73 -13.31
C THR A 338 26.72 13.63 -14.36
N GLN A 339 27.99 13.22 -14.52
CA GLN A 339 28.56 12.61 -15.73
C GLN A 339 29.14 11.20 -15.43
N PHE A 340 29.33 10.40 -16.51
CA PHE A 340 30.15 9.17 -16.64
C PHE A 340 29.53 7.83 -16.17
N SER A 341 29.67 6.68 -16.85
CA SER A 341 30.50 6.20 -17.96
C SER A 341 29.94 4.86 -18.47
N GLY A 342 30.11 4.49 -19.75
CA GLY A 342 29.66 3.18 -20.23
C GLY A 342 29.84 2.84 -21.71
N GLU A 343 30.80 3.43 -22.42
CA GLU A 343 31.29 2.84 -23.68
C GLU A 343 32.57 2.06 -23.37
N MET A 344 32.43 0.76 -23.15
CA MET A 344 33.49 -0.22 -23.35
C MET A 344 32.81 -1.49 -23.86
N TYR A 345 33.09 -1.78 -25.13
CA TYR A 345 32.99 -3.04 -25.88
C TYR A 345 32.13 -2.99 -27.15
N GLY A 346 32.78 -2.54 -28.23
CA GLY A 346 32.47 -2.82 -29.62
C GLY A 346 33.74 -3.21 -30.39
N ILE A 347 34.09 -4.50 -30.31
CA ILE A 347 34.81 -5.37 -31.27
C ILE A 347 35.76 -4.72 -32.31
N ARG A 348 37.07 -4.99 -32.19
CA ARG A 348 37.89 -5.70 -33.20
C ARG A 348 39.26 -6.10 -32.65
#